data_AF-A0A971ARR8-F1
#
_entry.id   AF-A0A971ARR8-F1
#
_cell.length_a   1.000
_cell.length_b   1.000
_cell.length_c   1.000
_cell.angle_alpha   90.00
_cell.angle_beta   90.00
_cell.angle_gamma   90.00
#
_symmetry.space_group_name_H-M   'P 1'
#
loop_
_entity.id
_entity.type
_entity.pdbx_description
1 polymer ?
#
loop_
_entity_poly.entity_id
_entity_poly.type
_entity_poly.pdbx_seq_one_letter_code
_entity_poly.pdbx_strand_id
1 'polypeptide(L)'
;MNISDRLAKQIEFIKEIDKLKKIYRQSVISDGSREENDAEHSWHLAVMAMVLHEYANDRQLDLLKVIKMVLIHDIVEIDAGDTFIYDVKGNANKLEREEKAAQRIFGILPKEQALEF
;
A
#
# COMPACT_ATOMS: atom_id res chain seq x y z
N MET A 1 12.56 -19.27 -14.69
CA MET A 1 13.17 -18.07 -14.08
C MET A 1 14.29 -18.59 -13.21
N ASN A 2 15.56 -18.27 -13.49
CA ASN A 2 16.66 -18.71 -12.65
C ASN A 2 16.62 -17.94 -11.31
N ILE A 3 17.34 -18.40 -10.27
CA ILE A 3 17.32 -17.74 -8.94
C ILE A 3 17.74 -16.27 -9.03
N SER A 4 18.68 -15.94 -9.92
CA SER A 4 19.15 -14.58 -10.15
C SER A 4 18.04 -13.68 -10.70
N ASP A 5 17.23 -14.17 -11.65
CA ASP A 5 16.11 -13.42 -12.24
C ASP A 5 14.99 -13.18 -11.23
N ARG A 6 14.71 -14.19 -10.38
CA ARG A 6 13.68 -14.07 -9.33
C ARG A 6 14.08 -12.99 -8.32
N LEU A 7 15.30 -13.06 -7.81
CA LEU A 7 15.82 -12.10 -6.84
C LEU A 7 15.91 -10.69 -7.44
N ALA A 8 16.31 -10.56 -8.70
CA ALA A 8 16.37 -9.26 -9.38
C ALA A 8 15.01 -8.56 -9.42
N LYS A 9 13.93 -9.28 -9.80
CA LYS A 9 12.56 -8.76 -9.78
C LYS A 9 12.09 -8.36 -8.38
N GLN A 10 12.44 -9.14 -7.37
CA GLN A 10 12.10 -8.81 -5.98
C GLN A 10 12.81 -7.53 -5.53
N ILE A 11 14.10 -7.38 -5.83
CA ILE A 11 14.87 -6.17 -5.53
C ILE A 11 14.31 -4.97 -6.31
N GLU A 12 13.93 -5.16 -7.57
CA GLU A 12 13.30 -4.13 -8.39
C GLU A 12 11.99 -3.64 -7.76
N PHE A 13 11.12 -4.56 -7.34
CA PHE A 13 9.89 -4.22 -6.63
C PHE A 13 10.16 -3.47 -5.32
N ILE A 14 11.11 -3.94 -4.50
CA ILE A 14 11.49 -3.28 -3.24
C ILE A 14 11.98 -1.84 -3.48
N LYS A 15 12.74 -1.62 -4.56
CA LYS A 15 13.17 -0.27 -4.96
C LYS A 15 12.01 0.59 -5.46
N GLU A 16 11.07 -0.02 -6.20
CA GLU A 16 9.93 0.69 -6.77
C GLU A 16 9.01 1.25 -5.67
N ILE A 17 8.72 0.44 -4.64
CA ILE A 17 7.79 0.83 -3.56
C ILE A 17 8.34 1.93 -2.64
N ASP A 18 9.65 2.22 -2.70
CA ASP A 18 10.24 3.37 -2.00
C ASP A 18 9.60 4.70 -2.44
N LYS A 19 9.08 4.77 -3.67
CA LYS A 19 8.35 5.93 -4.21
C LYS A 19 7.10 6.28 -3.40
N LEU A 20 6.51 5.33 -2.67
CA LEU A 20 5.33 5.56 -1.84
C LEU A 20 5.58 6.66 -0.78
N LYS A 21 6.83 6.81 -0.33
CA LYS A 21 7.26 7.87 0.61
C LYS A 21 7.13 9.29 0.05
N LYS A 22 6.83 9.43 -1.24
CA LYS A 22 6.67 10.72 -1.93
C LYS A 22 5.22 11.05 -2.25
N ILE A 23 4.30 10.14 -1.97
CA ILE A 23 2.86 10.38 -2.14
C ILE A 23 2.34 10.93 -0.82
N TYR A 24 1.85 12.18 -0.85
CA TYR A 24 1.37 12.89 0.31
C TYR A 24 -0.16 12.93 0.33
N ARG A 25 -0.70 12.82 1.54
CA ARG A 25 -2.12 12.80 1.86
C ARG A 25 -2.56 14.18 2.31
N GLN A 26 -3.85 14.45 2.21
CA GLN A 26 -4.45 15.64 2.85
C GLN A 26 -4.42 15.57 4.39
N SER A 27 -4.29 14.36 4.95
CA SER A 27 -4.13 14.15 6.39
C SER A 27 -2.83 14.77 6.88
N VAL A 28 -2.87 15.46 8.01
CA VAL A 28 -1.67 16.00 8.67
C VAL A 28 -1.25 15.11 9.83
N ILE A 29 0.06 15.05 10.09
CA ILE A 29 0.55 14.34 11.28
C ILE A 29 0.08 15.03 12.57
N SER A 30 0.13 14.32 13.71
CA SER A 30 -0.58 14.71 14.93
C SER A 30 -0.18 16.06 15.53
N ASP A 31 1.01 16.57 15.21
CA ASP A 31 1.48 17.90 15.62
C ASP A 31 1.12 19.02 14.62
N GLY A 32 0.49 18.66 13.50
CA GLY A 32 0.06 19.57 12.43
C GLY A 32 1.19 20.16 11.60
N SER A 33 2.43 19.69 11.75
CA SER A 33 3.59 20.34 11.13
C SER A 33 3.72 20.11 9.62
N ARG A 34 3.14 19.02 9.11
CA ARG A 34 3.15 18.65 7.68
C ARG A 34 2.05 17.63 7.35
N GLU A 35 1.82 17.46 6.06
CA GLU A 35 1.05 16.35 5.49
C GLU A 35 1.73 15.00 5.77
N GLU A 36 0.91 13.97 5.98
CA GLU A 36 1.29 12.57 6.08
C GLU A 36 1.61 12.01 4.68
N ASN A 37 2.54 11.07 4.54
CA ASN A 37 2.75 10.28 3.32
C ASN A 37 2.20 8.84 3.44
N ASP A 38 1.95 8.18 2.32
CA ASP A 38 1.27 6.87 2.34
C ASP A 38 2.11 5.75 2.99
N ALA A 39 3.44 5.85 2.95
CA ALA A 39 4.30 4.85 3.58
C ALA A 39 4.23 4.93 5.12
N GLU A 40 4.23 6.13 5.69
CA GLU A 40 4.04 6.31 7.14
C GLU A 40 2.59 6.04 7.56
N HIS A 41 1.61 6.37 6.70
CA HIS A 41 0.21 6.01 6.91
C HIS A 41 0.04 4.48 7.06
N SER A 42 0.56 3.73 6.10
CA SER A 42 0.49 2.25 6.09
C SER A 42 1.22 1.64 7.30
N TRP A 43 2.37 2.20 7.69
CA TRP A 43 3.07 1.80 8.92
C TRP A 43 2.22 2.06 10.16
N HIS A 44 1.65 3.26 10.29
CA HIS A 44 0.87 3.63 11.47
C HIS A 44 -0.39 2.77 11.57
N LEU A 45 -1.06 2.51 10.44
CA LEU A 45 -2.21 1.62 10.35
C LEU A 45 -1.87 0.17 10.73
N ALA A 46 -0.71 -0.35 10.32
CA ALA A 46 -0.25 -1.67 10.72
C ALA A 46 -0.04 -1.77 12.25
N VAL A 47 0.55 -0.75 12.87
CA VAL A 47 0.70 -0.68 14.32
C VAL A 47 -0.65 -0.57 15.02
N MET A 48 -1.57 0.24 14.49
CA MET A 48 -2.95 0.32 14.99
C MET A 48 -3.64 -1.05 14.94
N ALA A 49 -3.50 -1.80 13.84
CA ALA A 49 -4.07 -3.14 13.71
C ALA A 49 -3.54 -4.10 14.79
N MET A 50 -2.25 -4.02 15.14
CA MET A 50 -1.65 -4.81 16.21
C MET A 50 -2.19 -4.42 17.60
N VAL A 51 -2.26 -3.11 17.89
CA VAL A 51 -2.67 -2.60 19.21
C VAL A 51 -4.17 -2.77 19.43
N LEU A 52 -4.99 -2.55 18.40
CA LEU A 52 -6.45 -2.55 18.48
C LEU A 52 -7.06 -3.92 18.14
N HIS A 53 -6.25 -4.96 17.93
CA HIS A 53 -6.71 -6.29 17.54
C HIS A 53 -7.76 -6.87 18.51
N GLU A 54 -7.64 -6.56 19.81
CA GLU A 54 -8.58 -7.04 20.84
C GLU A 54 -10.03 -6.58 20.64
N TYR A 55 -10.24 -5.50 19.88
CA TYR A 55 -11.54 -4.94 19.53
C TYR A 55 -12.12 -5.52 18.22
N ALA A 56 -11.40 -6.43 17.55
CA ALA A 56 -11.91 -7.09 16.35
C ALA A 56 -13.17 -7.91 16.68
N ASN A 57 -14.19 -7.77 15.84
CA ASN A 57 -15.44 -8.52 15.97
C ASN A 57 -15.23 -10.04 15.81
N ASP A 58 -14.21 -10.42 15.04
CA ASP A 58 -13.81 -11.80 14.84
C ASP A 58 -12.57 -12.15 15.68
N ARG A 59 -12.74 -13.06 16.63
CA ARG A 59 -11.65 -13.56 17.49
C ARG A 59 -10.68 -14.49 16.76
N GLN A 60 -11.05 -14.97 15.57
CA GLN A 60 -10.22 -15.81 14.71
C GLN A 60 -9.58 -15.02 13.57
N LEU A 61 -9.68 -13.69 13.60
CA LEU A 61 -9.07 -12.82 12.60
C LEU A 61 -7.56 -13.07 12.51
N ASP A 62 -7.09 -13.44 11.32
CA ASP A 62 -5.66 -13.58 11.04
C ASP A 62 -4.99 -12.21 11.01
N LEU A 63 -4.39 -11.83 12.13
CA LEU A 63 -3.70 -10.56 12.29
C LEU A 63 -2.51 -10.42 11.32
N LEU A 64 -1.79 -11.51 11.01
CA LEU A 64 -0.66 -11.43 10.10
C LEU A 64 -1.13 -11.11 8.67
N LYS A 65 -2.26 -11.69 8.24
CA LYS A 65 -2.89 -11.34 6.97
C LYS A 65 -3.30 -9.87 6.92
N VAL A 66 -3.89 -9.34 7.99
CA VAL A 66 -4.28 -7.92 8.07
C VAL A 66 -3.07 -7.01 7.98
N ILE A 67 -2.00 -7.29 8.75
CA ILE A 67 -0.75 -6.52 8.72
C ILE A 67 -0.16 -6.52 7.31
N LYS A 68 -0.09 -7.68 6.64
CA LYS A 68 0.38 -7.76 5.24
C LYS A 68 -0.46 -6.88 4.32
N MET A 69 -1.78 -6.95 4.42
CA MET A 69 -2.71 -6.20 3.56
C MET A 69 -2.54 -4.69 3.73
N VAL A 70 -2.57 -4.18 4.97
CA VAL A 70 -2.47 -2.73 5.21
C VAL A 70 -1.09 -2.17 4.86
N LEU A 71 -0.02 -2.99 4.90
CA LEU A 71 1.30 -2.55 4.46
C LEU A 71 1.42 -2.37 2.94
N ILE A 72 0.53 -2.98 2.15
CA ILE A 72 0.60 -2.96 0.68
C ILE A 72 -0.56 -2.23 0.02
N HIS A 73 -1.63 -1.90 0.76
CA HIS A 73 -2.89 -1.44 0.19
C HIS A 73 -2.76 -0.17 -0.68
N ASP A 74 -1.92 0.77 -0.26
CA ASP A 74 -1.71 2.04 -0.98
C ASP A 74 -0.52 2.02 -1.95
N ILE A 75 0.14 0.87 -2.19
CA ILE A 75 1.26 0.80 -3.16
C ILE A 75 0.81 1.27 -4.56
N VAL A 76 -0.45 1.05 -4.92
CA VAL A 76 -1.04 1.51 -6.19
C VAL A 76 -1.05 3.03 -6.34
N GLU A 77 -1.00 3.78 -5.23
CA GLU A 77 -0.99 5.24 -5.22
C GLU A 77 0.35 5.82 -5.71
N ILE A 78 1.40 5.01 -5.89
CA ILE A 78 2.64 5.42 -6.56
C ILE A 78 2.38 5.96 -7.97
N ASP A 79 1.45 5.33 -8.70
CA ASP A 79 1.08 5.79 -10.05
C ASP A 79 -0.29 6.47 -10.08
N ALA A 80 -1.22 5.99 -9.26
CA ALA A 80 -2.54 6.58 -9.21
C ALA A 80 -2.47 7.97 -8.57
N GLY A 81 -1.68 8.16 -7.52
CA GLY A 81 -1.75 9.29 -6.60
C GLY A 81 -2.87 9.14 -5.57
N ASP A 82 -2.63 9.64 -4.36
CA ASP A 82 -3.66 9.71 -3.31
C ASP A 82 -4.90 10.44 -3.80
N THR A 83 -6.05 9.83 -3.56
CA THR A 83 -7.34 10.41 -3.93
C THR A 83 -8.12 10.72 -2.68
N PHE A 84 -8.19 12.01 -2.34
CA PHE A 84 -8.89 12.46 -1.15
C PHE A 84 -10.34 11.96 -1.15
N ILE A 85 -10.78 11.43 -0.01
CA ILE A 85 -12.07 10.73 0.13
C ILE A 85 -13.28 11.58 -0.25
N TYR A 86 -13.18 12.91 -0.16
CA TYR A 86 -14.26 13.84 -0.51
C TYR A 86 -14.10 14.49 -1.90
N ASP A 87 -13.08 14.10 -2.68
CA ASP A 87 -12.91 14.59 -4.05
C ASP A 87 -13.75 13.79 -5.05
N VAL A 88 -14.95 14.29 -5.33
CA VAL A 88 -15.89 13.69 -6.29
C VAL A 88 -15.27 13.54 -7.69
N LYS A 89 -14.41 14.47 -8.12
CA LYS A 89 -13.80 14.42 -9.46
C LYS A 89 -12.65 13.43 -9.49
N GLY A 90 -11.77 13.46 -8.49
CA GLY A 90 -10.64 12.52 -8.36
C GLY A 90 -11.11 11.07 -8.24
N ASN A 91 -12.25 10.82 -7.61
CA ASN A 91 -12.84 9.49 -7.48
C ASN A 91 -13.42 8.92 -8.79
N ALA A 92 -13.76 9.75 -9.78
CA ALA A 92 -14.47 9.31 -10.98
C ALA A 92 -13.70 8.26 -11.81
N ASN A 93 -12.36 8.30 -11.78
CA ASN A 93 -11.49 7.35 -12.49
C ASN A 93 -10.52 6.61 -11.54
N LYS A 94 -10.76 6.65 -10.23
CA LYS A 94 -9.87 6.09 -9.20
C LYS A 94 -9.59 4.61 -9.44
N LEU A 95 -10.66 3.81 -9.60
CA LEU A 95 -10.55 2.37 -9.81
C LEU A 95 -9.68 2.03 -11.03
N GLU A 96 -9.91 2.70 -12.17
CA GLU A 96 -9.13 2.45 -13.39
C GLU A 96 -7.64 2.80 -13.21
N ARG A 97 -7.34 3.90 -12.50
CA ARG A 97 -5.95 4.29 -12.19
C ARG A 97 -5.27 3.25 -11.29
N GLU A 98 -5.95 2.84 -10.23
CA GLU A 98 -5.43 1.87 -9.26
C GLU A 98 -5.25 0.47 -9.88
N GLU A 99 -6.18 0.00 -10.71
CA GLU A 99 -6.06 -1.28 -11.41
C GLU A 99 -4.84 -1.30 -12.35
N LYS A 100 -4.62 -0.22 -13.10
CA LYS A 100 -3.44 -0.08 -13.97
C LYS A 100 -2.15 -0.03 -13.16
N ALA A 101 -2.15 0.68 -12.05
CA ALA A 101 -1.01 0.76 -11.13
C ALA A 101 -0.69 -0.61 -10.53
N ALA A 102 -1.70 -1.34 -10.06
CA ALA A 102 -1.56 -2.69 -9.52
C ALA A 102 -0.94 -3.65 -10.55
N GLN A 103 -1.48 -3.66 -11.78
CA GLN A 103 -0.96 -4.50 -12.85
C GLN A 103 0.52 -4.22 -13.17
N ARG A 104 0.92 -2.94 -13.17
CA ARG A 104 2.31 -2.56 -13.43
C ARG A 104 3.21 -2.89 -12.25
N ILE A 105 2.87 -2.42 -11.05
CA ILE A 105 3.75 -2.44 -9.87
C ILE A 105 3.88 -3.87 -9.34
N PHE A 106 2.77 -4.56 -9.08
CA PHE A 106 2.83 -5.96 -8.62
C PHE A 106 3.29 -6.89 -9.75
N GLY A 107 3.09 -6.52 -11.02
CA GLY A 107 3.62 -7.25 -12.18
C GLY A 107 5.15 -7.30 -12.27
N ILE A 108 5.87 -6.43 -11.53
CA ILE A 108 7.34 -6.50 -11.39
C ILE A 108 7.73 -7.83 -10.72
N LEU A 109 6.99 -8.25 -9.70
CA LEU A 109 7.28 -9.43 -8.90
C LEU A 109 7.28 -10.73 -9.75
N PRO A 110 7.90 -11.80 -9.24
CA PRO A 110 7.64 -13.15 -9.73
C PRO A 110 6.15 -13.47 -9.69
N LYS A 111 5.65 -14.20 -10.69
CA LYS A 111 4.21 -14.46 -10.91
C LYS A 111 3.45 -14.94 -9.67
N GLU A 112 4.06 -15.81 -8.87
CA GLU A 112 3.43 -16.33 -7.63
C GLU A 112 3.21 -15.24 -6.58
N GLN A 113 4.18 -14.34 -6.40
CA GLN A 113 4.07 -13.23 -5.45
C GLN A 113 3.10 -12.17 -5.98
N ALA A 114 3.13 -11.89 -7.28
CA ALA A 114 2.20 -10.96 -7.92
C ALA A 114 0.72 -11.39 -7.81
N LEU A 115 0.45 -12.68 -7.55
CA LEU A 115 -0.91 -13.21 -7.33
C LEU A 115 -1.31 -13.22 -5.85
N GLU A 116 -0.35 -13.14 -4.92
CA GLU A 116 -0.61 -13.06 -3.48
C GLU A 116 -0.89 -11.61 -3.04
N PHE A 117 -0.24 -10.65 -3.71
CA PHE A 117 -0.36 -9.21 -3.48
C PHE A 117 -1.56 -8.64 -4.23
#